data_AF-A0A2N5IQE9-F1
#
_entry.id   AF-A0A2N5IQE9-F1
#
_cell.length_a   1.000
_cell.length_b   1.000
_cell.length_c   1.000
_cell.angle_alpha   90.00
_cell.angle_beta   90.00
_cell.angle_gamma   90.00
#
_symmetry.space_group_name_H-M   'P 1'
#
loop_
_entity.id
_entity.type
_entity.pdbx_description
1 polymer ?
#
loop_
_entity_poly.entity_id
_entity_poly.type
_entity_poly.pdbx_seq_one_letter_code
_entity_poly.pdbx_strand_id
1 'polypeptide(L)'
;MDIHEAMKLAVQDYPNMMVFGVAENNMAWIFGLDFKDADSHPSEVGLPSIAVDKHDGTRHLLTPGTESFWKYRTKDTRPIPVPLAA
;
A
#
# COMPACT_ATOMS: atom_id res chain seq x y z
N MET A 1 -1.85 -13.21 7.21
CA MET A 1 -2.30 -11.86 7.64
C MET A 1 -3.54 -11.45 6.86
N ASP A 2 -4.55 -10.92 7.53
CA ASP A 2 -5.72 -10.36 6.84
C ASP A 2 -5.48 -8.93 6.33
N ILE A 3 -6.41 -8.43 5.53
CA ILE A 3 -6.30 -7.12 4.88
C ILE A 3 -6.40 -5.94 5.85
N HIS A 4 -7.19 -6.03 6.92
CA HIS A 4 -7.37 -4.93 7.87
C HIS A 4 -6.12 -4.73 8.73
N GLU A 5 -5.48 -5.83 9.13
CA GLU A 5 -4.16 -5.79 9.76
C GLU A 5 -3.12 -5.16 8.82
N ALA A 6 -3.08 -5.59 7.56
CA ALA A 6 -2.15 -5.06 6.56
C ALA A 6 -2.38 -3.57 6.26
N MET A 7 -3.63 -3.11 6.20
CA MET A 7 -3.97 -1.70 6.02
C MET A 7 -3.42 -0.84 7.16
N LYS A 8 -3.54 -1.31 8.42
CA LYS A 8 -2.99 -0.61 9.59
C LYS A 8 -1.47 -0.47 9.49
N LEU A 9 -0.79 -1.55 9.09
CA LEU A 9 0.65 -1.56 8.88
C LEU A 9 1.07 -0.58 7.76
N ALA A 10 0.34 -0.56 6.65
CA ALA A 10 0.66 0.27 5.48
C ALA A 10 0.66 1.77 5.78
N VAL A 11 -0.25 2.25 6.64
CA VAL A 11 -0.38 3.68 6.98
C VAL A 11 0.37 4.07 8.25
N GLN A 12 0.95 3.11 8.98
CA GLN A 12 1.56 3.38 10.29
C GLN A 12 2.71 4.40 10.22
N ASP A 13 3.47 4.42 9.12
CA ASP A 13 4.55 5.39 8.90
C ASP A 13 4.06 6.67 8.19
N TYR A 14 2.77 6.73 7.84
CA TYR A 14 2.12 7.80 7.08
C TYR A 14 0.89 8.35 7.83
N PRO A 15 1.06 9.02 8.98
CA PRO A 15 -0.04 9.39 9.88
C PRO A 15 -1.09 10.33 9.27
N ASN A 16 -0.74 11.08 8.23
CA ASN A 16 -1.62 11.99 7.49
C ASN A 16 -2.23 11.37 6.22
N MET A 17 -1.94 10.10 5.94
CA MET A 17 -2.45 9.40 4.75
C MET A 17 -3.43 8.29 5.12
N MET A 18 -4.19 7.87 4.11
CA MET A 18 -5.12 6.76 4.16
C MET A 18 -4.95 5.86 2.93
N VAL A 19 -5.46 4.64 3.03
CA VAL A 19 -5.50 3.71 1.90
C VAL A 19 -6.57 4.19 0.90
N PHE A 20 -6.16 4.43 -0.33
CA PHE A 20 -7.04 4.82 -1.44
C PHE A 20 -7.19 3.73 -2.50
N GLY A 21 -6.19 2.84 -2.61
CA GLY A 21 -6.23 1.71 -3.53
C GLY A 21 -5.68 0.45 -2.89
N VAL A 22 -6.24 -0.70 -3.25
CA VAL A 22 -5.75 -2.01 -2.81
C VAL A 22 -5.55 -2.94 -4.00
N ALA A 23 -4.44 -3.67 -3.98
CA ALA A 23 -4.18 -4.80 -4.82
C ALA A 23 -3.58 -5.94 -3.99
N GLU A 24 -3.59 -7.15 -4.53
CA GLU A 24 -2.97 -8.30 -3.87
C GLU A 24 -2.35 -9.26 -4.87
N ASN A 25 -1.41 -10.04 -4.36
CA ASN A 25 -0.94 -11.29 -4.95
C ASN A 25 -0.69 -12.32 -3.83
N ASN A 26 -0.06 -13.43 -4.16
CA ASN A 26 0.23 -14.49 -3.18
C ASN A 26 1.22 -14.06 -2.08
N MET A 27 2.06 -13.06 -2.34
CA MET A 27 3.13 -12.63 -1.43
C MET A 27 2.72 -11.44 -0.55
N ALA A 28 1.96 -10.49 -1.07
CA ALA A 28 1.71 -9.23 -0.39
C ALA A 28 0.29 -8.67 -0.59
N TRP A 29 -0.10 -7.85 0.37
CA TRP A 29 -1.09 -6.80 0.18
C TRP A 29 -0.40 -5.54 -0.33
N ILE A 30 -0.95 -4.88 -1.34
CA ILE A 30 -0.35 -3.69 -1.96
C ILE A 30 -1.33 -2.54 -1.84
N PHE A 31 -0.88 -1.43 -1.29
CA PHE A 31 -1.70 -0.27 -0.98
C PHE A 31 -1.20 0.95 -1.73
N GLY A 32 -2.10 1.67 -2.38
CA GLY A 32 -1.88 3.06 -2.75
C GLY A 32 -2.35 3.95 -1.61
N LEU A 33 -1.49 4.86 -1.16
CA LEU A 33 -1.81 5.82 -0.12
C LEU A 33 -2.11 7.19 -0.73
N ASP A 34 -3.05 7.90 -0.12
CA ASP A 34 -3.33 9.30 -0.44
C ASP A 34 -3.50 10.11 0.85
N PHE A 35 -3.36 11.43 0.77
CA PHE A 35 -3.60 12.31 1.90
C PHE A 35 -5.07 12.25 2.35
N LYS A 36 -5.29 12.33 3.66
CA LYS A 36 -6.64 12.38 4.22
C LYS A 36 -7.42 13.62 3.79
N ASP A 37 -6.70 14.73 3.56
CA ASP A 37 -7.26 16.03 3.22
C ASP A 37 -6.59 16.57 1.94
N ALA A 38 -7.42 17.02 0.99
CA ALA A 38 -6.98 17.54 -0.31
C ALA A 38 -6.13 18.82 -0.20
N ASP A 39 -6.35 19.62 0.84
CA ASP A 39 -5.62 20.87 1.10
C ASP A 39 -4.14 20.64 1.49
N SER A 40 -3.77 19.40 1.81
CA SER A 40 -2.43 19.00 2.22
C SER A 40 -1.63 18.31 1.10
N HIS A 41 -2.08 18.35 -0.15
CA HIS A 41 -1.41 17.68 -1.27
C HIS A 41 -0.32 18.57 -1.89
N PRO A 42 0.97 18.44 -1.53
CA PRO A 42 2.03 19.03 -2.33
C PRO A 42 1.99 18.36 -3.71
N SER A 43 1.80 19.14 -4.77
CA SER A 43 1.72 18.62 -6.15
C SER A 43 3.00 17.93 -6.63
N GLU A 44 4.08 18.04 -5.85
CA GLU A 44 5.43 17.56 -6.20
C GLU A 44 5.78 16.20 -5.56
N VAL A 45 4.98 15.70 -4.61
CA VAL A 45 5.28 14.44 -3.91
C VAL A 45 4.47 13.31 -4.53
N GLY A 46 5.16 12.31 -5.08
CA GLY A 46 4.52 11.09 -5.56
C GLY A 46 3.81 10.36 -4.41
N LEU A 47 2.60 9.87 -4.68
CA LEU A 47 1.81 9.11 -3.72
C LEU A 47 2.46 7.75 -3.41
N PRO A 48 2.68 7.39 -2.13
CA PRO A 48 3.33 6.13 -1.79
C PRO A 48 2.52 4.92 -2.24
N SER A 49 3.24 3.90 -2.72
CA SER A 49 2.68 2.56 -2.88
C SER A 49 3.44 1.61 -1.97
N ILE A 50 2.73 0.91 -1.09
CA ILE A 50 3.31 0.09 -0.02
C ILE A 50 2.92 -1.37 -0.23
N ALA A 51 3.90 -2.28 -0.28
CA ALA A 51 3.65 -3.71 -0.08
C ALA A 51 3.78 -4.06 1.40
N VAL A 52 2.84 -4.86 1.89
CA VAL A 52 2.88 -5.50 3.20
C VAL A 52 2.95 -7.00 2.97
N ASP A 53 4.07 -7.60 3.35
CA ASP A 53 4.33 -9.03 3.14
C ASP A 53 3.39 -9.88 3.99
N LYS A 54 2.63 -10.78 3.35
CA LYS A 54 1.59 -11.60 3.99
C LYS A 54 2.16 -12.57 5.02
N HIS A 55 3.45 -12.91 4.94
CA HIS A 55 4.11 -13.86 5.83
C HIS A 55 4.55 -13.23 7.15
N ASP A 56 5.18 -12.05 7.12
CA ASP A 56 5.84 -11.46 8.29
C ASP A 56 5.43 -10.03 8.65
N GLY A 57 4.57 -9.37 7.86
CA GLY A 57 4.16 -7.99 8.16
C GLY A 57 5.15 -6.92 7.77
N THR A 58 6.27 -7.28 7.13
CA THR A 58 7.25 -6.28 6.69
C THR A 58 6.67 -5.36 5.61
N ARG A 59 7.02 -4.08 5.70
CA ARG A 59 6.48 -3.01 4.87
C ARG A 59 7.55 -2.51 3.91
N HIS A 60 7.19 -2.40 2.64
CA HIS A 60 8.13 -2.04 1.58
C HIS A 60 7.54 -0.95 0.70
N LEU A 61 8.25 0.16 0.59
CA LEU A 61 7.93 1.19 -0.41
C LEU A 61 8.23 0.65 -1.81
N LEU A 62 7.23 0.71 -2.70
CA LEU A 62 7.31 0.22 -4.06
C LEU A 62 7.73 1.34 -5.00
N THR A 63 8.98 1.77 -4.88
CA THR A 63 9.59 2.72 -5.81
C THR A 63 9.96 1.99 -7.11
N PRO A 64 9.48 2.44 -8.29
CA PRO A 64 9.83 1.83 -9.57
C PRO A 64 11.35 1.62 -9.74
N GLY A 65 11.74 0.44 -10.19
CA GLY A 65 13.14 0.07 -10.39
C GLY A 65 13.85 -0.55 -9.17
N THR A 66 13.22 -0.55 -7.98
CA THR A 66 13.79 -1.20 -6.78
C THR A 66 13.49 -2.70 -6.73
N GLU A 67 14.28 -3.44 -5.93
CA GLU A 67 14.06 -4.87 -5.71
C GLU A 67 12.65 -5.15 -5.15
N SER A 68 12.22 -4.39 -4.14
CA SER A 68 10.88 -4.52 -3.57
C SER A 68 9.77 -4.30 -4.59
N PHE A 69 9.94 -3.33 -5.50
CA PHE A 69 8.99 -3.12 -6.59
C PHE A 69 8.87 -4.38 -7.46
N TRP A 70 9.99 -4.94 -7.93
CA TRP A 70 9.95 -6.13 -8.79
C TRP A 70 9.50 -7.39 -8.07
N LYS A 71 9.85 -7.53 -6.78
CA LYS A 71 9.44 -8.65 -5.93
C LYS A 71 7.93 -8.69 -5.74
N TYR A 72 7.31 -7.54 -5.47
CA TYR A 72 5.90 -7.48 -5.09
C TYR A 72 4.97 -7.04 -6.21
N ARG A 73 5.41 -6.35 -7.28
CA ARG A 73 4.55 -6.00 -8.44
C ARG A 73 4.67 -7.07 -9.52
N THR A 74 4.13 -8.24 -9.22
CA THR A 74 4.12 -9.41 -10.09
C THR A 74 2.93 -9.39 -11.06
N LYS A 75 2.98 -10.21 -12.11
CA LYS A 75 1.91 -10.33 -13.12
C LYS A 75 0.55 -10.78 -12.57
N ASP A 76 0.54 -11.47 -11.43
CA ASP A 76 -0.65 -11.95 -10.73
C ASP A 76 -1.20 -10.91 -9.73
N THR A 77 -0.54 -9.75 -9.61
CA THR A 77 -1.06 -8.64 -8.82
C THR A 77 -2.36 -8.14 -9.41
N ARG A 78 -3.44 -8.24 -8.64
CA ARG A 78 -4.77 -7.82 -9.05
C ARG A 78 -5.35 -6.78 -8.11
N PRO A 79 -6.02 -5.73 -8.62
CA PRO A 79 -6.73 -4.79 -7.78
C PRO A 79 -7.91 -5.50 -7.09
N ILE A 80 -8.24 -5.05 -5.89
CA ILE A 80 -9.42 -5.48 -5.16
C ILE A 80 -10.15 -4.26 -4.59
N PRO A 81 -11.46 -4.38 -4.29
CA PRO A 81 -12.18 -3.30 -3.63
C PRO A 81 -11.50 -2.91 -2.31
N VAL A 82 -11.37 -1.60 -2.07
CA VAL A 82 -10.93 -1.08 -0.78
C VAL A 82 -11.97 -1.54 0.26
N PRO A 83 -11.59 -2.31 1.28
CA PRO A 83 -12.53 -2.69 2.33
C PRO A 83 -13.03 -1.43 3.03
N LEU A 84 -14.34 -1.28 3.11
CA LEU A 84 -14.94 -0.27 4.00
C LEU A 84 -14.55 -0.64 5.43
N ALA A 85 -14.23 0.36 6.24
CA ALA A 85 -14.00 0.14 7.67
C ALA A 85 -15.25 -0.54 8.26
N ALA A 86 -15.06 -1.72 8.86
CA ALA A 86 -16.08 -2.39 9.67
C ALA A 86 -16.22 -1.72 11.04
#